data_AF-A0A1D2WMF4-F1
#
_entry.id   AF-A0A1D2WMF4-F1
#
_cell.length_a   1.000
_cell.length_b   1.000
_cell.length_c   1.000
_cell.angle_alpha   90.00
_cell.angle_beta   90.00
_cell.angle_gamma   90.00
#
_symmetry.space_group_name_H-M   'P 1'
#
loop_
_entity.id
_entity.type
_entity.pdbx_description
1 polymer ?
#
loop_
_entity_poly.entity_id
_entity_poly.type
_entity_poly.pdbx_seq_one_letter_code
_entity_poly.pdbx_strand_id
1 'polypeptide(L)'
;MNFQEQIYIRKSCRKYMDDAIDMDLIHDFMESVKLLNSEINYNYEILTHEEVNVRNRWSAPYYLAIYSEKKENYLTNIGFIFQQLCLYLQSISIGTCWVGMDVPKNKSSDFVIAIAFGKSDEMTRDLSKFRRKELSKICDYEDEKLIPAQLAPSAINSQPWYFKHTNEGFDVYQVKQNILKRQVLKKWNPIDMGIALAHMYVSNEKRFEFEIKANFDSIEGHTYIGSIKI
;
A
#
# COMPACT_ATOMS: atom_id res chain seq x y z
N MET A 1 -9.02 4.52 -18.10
CA MET A 1 -7.99 5.36 -17.47
C MET A 1 -6.80 4.47 -17.19
N ASN A 2 -5.56 4.92 -17.39
CA ASN A 2 -4.39 4.07 -17.13
C ASN A 2 -4.25 3.88 -15.62
N PHE A 3 -3.97 2.66 -15.14
CA PHE A 3 -3.78 2.37 -13.72
C PHE A 3 -2.61 3.18 -13.11
N GLN A 4 -1.65 3.62 -13.92
CA GLN A 4 -0.59 4.54 -13.51
C GLN A 4 -1.10 5.94 -13.15
N GLU A 5 -2.11 6.45 -13.86
CA GLU A 5 -2.68 7.79 -13.61
C GLU A 5 -3.35 7.85 -12.23
N GLN A 6 -3.82 6.71 -11.72
CA GLN A 6 -4.45 6.62 -10.40
C GLN A 6 -3.54 7.05 -9.26
N ILE A 7 -2.21 6.96 -9.42
CA ILE A 7 -1.24 7.45 -8.44
C ILE A 7 -1.50 8.93 -8.11
N TYR A 8 -1.80 9.74 -9.14
CA TYR A 8 -1.86 11.19 -9.07
C TYR A 8 -3.22 11.75 -8.69
N ILE A 9 -4.27 10.94 -8.83
CA ILE A 9 -5.64 11.41 -8.59
C ILE A 9 -6.31 10.69 -7.43
N ARG A 10 -5.87 9.49 -7.02
CA ARG A 10 -6.68 8.70 -6.08
C ARG A 10 -6.82 9.33 -4.70
N LYS A 11 -7.95 9.00 -4.08
CA LYS A 11 -8.33 9.29 -2.70
C LYS A 11 -8.82 8.01 -2.03
N SER A 12 -8.54 7.85 -0.73
CA SER A 12 -9.14 6.75 0.05
C SER A 12 -10.65 6.97 0.16
N CYS A 13 -11.42 6.00 -0.32
CA CYS A 13 -12.89 6.07 -0.40
C CYS A 13 -13.51 5.63 0.92
N ARG A 14 -14.58 6.30 1.36
CA ARG A 14 -15.29 5.98 2.62
C ARG A 14 -16.81 6.12 2.49
N LYS A 15 -17.26 6.27 1.25
CA LYS A 15 -18.63 6.46 0.84
C LYS A 15 -18.78 5.65 -0.44
N TYR A 16 -19.75 4.75 -0.42
CA TYR A 16 -19.93 3.74 -1.45
C TYR A 16 -21.38 3.72 -1.88
N MET A 17 -21.59 3.27 -3.10
CA MET A 17 -22.89 3.06 -3.71
C MET A 17 -23.30 1.59 -3.54
N ASP A 18 -24.58 1.28 -3.74
CA ASP A 18 -25.15 -0.07 -3.55
C ASP A 18 -25.09 -0.93 -4.82
N ASP A 19 -24.17 -0.58 -5.72
CA ASP A 19 -24.00 -1.25 -7.00
C ASP A 19 -23.14 -2.52 -6.82
N ALA A 20 -23.57 -3.60 -7.49
CA ALA A 20 -22.82 -4.84 -7.56
C ALA A 20 -21.47 -4.65 -8.26
N ILE A 21 -20.49 -5.45 -7.84
CA ILE A 21 -19.16 -5.52 -8.44
C ILE A 21 -18.95 -6.91 -9.01
N ASP A 22 -18.41 -6.96 -10.22
CA ASP A 22 -17.88 -8.18 -10.80
C ASP A 22 -16.57 -8.56 -10.07
N MET A 23 -16.64 -9.62 -9.27
CA MET A 23 -15.52 -10.08 -8.44
C MET A 23 -14.46 -10.82 -9.25
N ASP A 24 -14.80 -11.33 -10.44
CA ASP A 24 -13.84 -12.00 -11.31
C ASP A 24 -12.73 -11.03 -11.75
N LEU A 25 -13.04 -9.74 -11.87
CA LEU A 25 -12.05 -8.68 -12.13
C LEU A 25 -10.93 -8.62 -11.07
N ILE A 26 -11.22 -8.97 -9.82
CA ILE A 26 -10.20 -9.06 -8.76
C ILE A 26 -9.36 -10.31 -8.98
N HIS A 27 -10.00 -11.45 -9.24
CA HIS A 27 -9.30 -12.72 -9.47
C HIS A 27 -8.35 -12.61 -10.68
N ASP A 28 -8.85 -12.14 -11.81
CA ASP A 28 -8.08 -11.94 -13.05
C ASP A 28 -6.85 -11.04 -12.84
N PHE A 29 -7.02 -9.92 -12.11
CA PHE A 29 -5.89 -9.04 -11.82
C PHE A 29 -4.83 -9.73 -10.96
N MET A 30 -5.28 -10.51 -9.97
CA MET A 30 -4.39 -11.18 -9.02
C MET A 30 -3.61 -12.34 -9.65
N GLU A 31 -4.04 -12.91 -10.79
CA GLU A 31 -3.29 -13.96 -11.50
C GLU A 31 -1.93 -13.46 -12.03
N SER A 32 -1.82 -12.18 -12.36
CA SER A 32 -0.63 -11.58 -12.99
C SER A 32 0.04 -10.50 -12.13
N VAL A 33 -0.45 -10.30 -10.90
CA VAL A 33 0.07 -9.25 -10.00
C VAL A 33 1.55 -9.47 -9.70
N LYS A 34 2.35 -8.40 -9.74
CA LYS A 34 3.77 -8.48 -9.38
C LYS A 34 3.90 -8.73 -7.87
N LEU A 35 4.68 -9.75 -7.52
CA LEU A 35 5.07 -10.01 -6.13
C LEU A 35 6.40 -9.30 -5.84
N LEU A 36 6.52 -8.73 -4.63
CA LEU A 36 7.80 -8.18 -4.17
C LEU A 36 8.74 -9.31 -3.73
N ASN A 37 8.18 -10.31 -3.08
CA ASN A 37 8.85 -11.55 -2.70
C ASN A 37 7.92 -12.74 -3.00
N SER A 38 8.30 -13.55 -3.99
CA SER A 38 7.55 -14.74 -4.43
C SER A 38 7.67 -15.94 -3.48
N GLU A 39 8.59 -15.90 -2.52
CA GLU A 39 8.76 -16.97 -1.52
C GLU A 39 7.79 -16.84 -0.34
N ILE A 40 6.99 -15.78 -0.30
CA ILE A 40 6.01 -15.52 0.76
C ILE A 40 4.61 -15.81 0.23
N ASN A 41 4.01 -16.88 0.74
CA ASN A 41 2.64 -17.23 0.44
C ASN A 41 1.67 -16.22 1.09
N TYR A 42 0.68 -15.81 0.32
CA TYR A 42 -0.42 -14.98 0.77
C TYR A 42 -1.74 -15.54 0.25
N ASN A 43 -2.83 -15.15 0.89
CA ASN A 43 -4.18 -15.44 0.41
C ASN A 43 -5.09 -14.23 0.67
N TYR A 44 -6.24 -14.19 0.01
CA TYR A 44 -7.27 -13.22 0.29
C TYR A 44 -8.67 -13.83 0.21
N GLU A 45 -9.61 -13.21 0.90
CA GLU A 45 -11.04 -13.54 0.84
C GLU A 45 -11.82 -12.27 0.57
N ILE A 46 -12.83 -12.37 -0.29
CA ILE A 46 -13.81 -11.30 -0.49
C ILE A 46 -14.95 -11.54 0.49
N LEU A 47 -15.19 -10.58 1.36
CA LEU A 47 -16.19 -10.60 2.42
C LEU A 47 -17.23 -9.51 2.18
N THR A 48 -18.47 -9.79 2.54
CA THR A 48 -19.55 -8.80 2.64
C THR A 48 -19.45 -7.98 3.93
N HIS A 49 -20.23 -6.90 4.02
CA HIS A 49 -20.34 -6.12 5.24
C HIS A 49 -20.72 -6.98 6.46
N GLU A 50 -21.64 -7.92 6.31
CA GLU A 50 -22.09 -8.76 7.42
C GLU A 50 -21.01 -9.70 7.96
N GLU A 51 -19.94 -9.95 7.21
CA GLU A 51 -18.87 -10.88 7.58
C GLU A 51 -17.71 -10.19 8.32
N VAL A 52 -17.78 -8.87 8.51
CA VAL A 52 -16.72 -8.04 9.09
C VAL A 52 -17.18 -7.35 10.38
N ASN A 53 -16.33 -7.37 11.40
CA ASN A 53 -16.47 -6.51 12.57
C ASN A 53 -15.95 -5.12 12.23
N VAL A 54 -16.83 -4.27 11.71
CA VAL A 54 -16.49 -2.88 11.36
C VAL A 54 -16.28 -2.04 12.62
N ARG A 55 -15.11 -1.42 12.74
CA ARG A 55 -14.73 -0.53 13.85
C ARG A 55 -14.56 0.93 13.41
N ASN A 56 -14.71 1.20 12.12
CA ASN A 56 -14.75 2.53 11.56
C ASN A 56 -16.14 3.18 11.72
N ARG A 57 -16.21 4.51 11.55
CA ARG A 57 -17.48 5.29 11.57
C ARG A 57 -18.27 5.22 10.25
N TRP A 58 -17.78 4.43 9.30
CA TRP A 58 -18.29 4.24 7.95
C TRP A 58 -18.04 2.79 7.57
N SER A 59 -18.77 2.28 6.59
CA SER A 59 -18.64 0.91 6.09
C SER A 59 -18.56 0.89 4.57
N ALA A 60 -18.25 -0.28 4.02
CA ALA A 60 -18.29 -0.58 2.59
C ALA A 60 -19.18 -1.80 2.36
N PRO A 61 -19.69 -2.00 1.13
CA PRO A 61 -20.43 -3.21 0.78
C PRO A 61 -19.54 -4.46 0.83
N TYR A 62 -18.25 -4.32 0.47
CA TYR A 62 -17.30 -5.41 0.42
C TYR A 62 -15.97 -5.08 1.09
N TYR A 63 -15.30 -6.13 1.54
CA TYR A 63 -13.99 -6.09 2.18
C TYR A 63 -13.11 -7.20 1.63
N LEU A 64 -11.88 -6.87 1.29
CA LEU A 64 -10.85 -7.85 0.95
C LEU A 64 -10.06 -8.15 2.22
N ALA A 65 -10.28 -9.30 2.84
CA ALA A 65 -9.49 -9.77 3.97
C ALA A 65 -8.20 -10.41 3.46
N ILE A 66 -7.06 -9.95 3.95
CA ILE A 66 -5.75 -10.37 3.45
C ILE A 66 -5.00 -11.16 4.52
N TYR A 67 -4.44 -12.29 4.09
CA TYR A 67 -3.74 -13.27 4.90
C TYR A 67 -2.34 -13.50 4.35
N SER A 68 -1.39 -13.82 5.23
CA SER A 68 -0.01 -14.09 4.84
C SER A 68 0.66 -15.01 5.84
N GLU A 69 1.51 -15.90 5.34
CA GLU A 69 2.46 -16.56 6.22
C GLU A 69 3.43 -15.52 6.82
N LYS A 70 3.94 -15.80 8.02
CA LYS A 70 4.85 -14.89 8.73
C LYS A 70 6.28 -15.23 8.37
N LYS A 71 6.82 -14.53 7.38
CA LYS A 71 8.24 -14.52 6.98
C LYS A 71 8.81 -13.11 7.09
N GLU A 72 10.12 -12.96 6.98
CA GLU A 72 10.71 -11.62 6.88
C GLU A 72 10.08 -10.84 5.71
N ASN A 73 9.79 -9.55 5.91
CA ASN A 73 9.17 -8.68 4.91
C ASN A 73 7.76 -9.05 4.41
N TYR A 74 7.05 -9.99 5.05
CA TYR A 74 5.69 -10.37 4.63
C TYR A 74 4.72 -9.18 4.57
N LEU A 75 4.78 -8.25 5.54
CA LEU A 75 3.93 -7.06 5.55
C LEU A 75 4.23 -6.11 4.39
N THR A 76 5.51 -5.93 4.06
CA THR A 76 5.95 -5.13 2.91
C THR A 76 5.47 -5.78 1.60
N ASN A 77 5.54 -7.11 1.49
CA ASN A 77 5.02 -7.86 0.35
C ASN A 77 3.50 -7.64 0.19
N ILE A 78 2.73 -7.74 1.29
CA ILE A 78 1.28 -7.49 1.29
C ILE A 78 0.96 -6.06 0.85
N GLY A 79 1.66 -5.06 1.40
CA GLY A 79 1.48 -3.66 0.98
C GLY A 79 1.76 -3.47 -0.51
N PHE A 80 2.80 -4.12 -1.03
CA PHE A 80 3.19 -4.04 -2.43
C PHE A 80 2.16 -4.66 -3.38
N ILE A 81 1.71 -5.87 -3.09
CA ILE A 81 0.76 -6.62 -3.91
C ILE A 81 -0.59 -5.89 -3.97
N PHE A 82 -1.20 -5.66 -2.80
CA PHE A 82 -2.59 -5.21 -2.77
C PHE A 82 -2.75 -3.71 -3.03
N GLN A 83 -1.67 -2.93 -3.01
CA GLN A 83 -1.73 -1.56 -3.50
C GLN A 83 -1.79 -1.48 -5.02
N GLN A 84 -1.23 -2.46 -5.75
CA GLN A 84 -1.44 -2.58 -7.20
C GLN A 84 -2.92 -2.83 -7.50
N LEU A 85 -3.54 -3.77 -6.77
CA LEU A 85 -4.98 -4.03 -6.86
C LEU A 85 -5.80 -2.77 -6.54
N CYS A 86 -5.44 -2.01 -5.51
CA CYS A 86 -6.13 -0.75 -5.20
C CYS A 86 -6.10 0.26 -6.36
N LEU A 87 -4.97 0.40 -7.03
CA LEU A 87 -4.83 1.30 -8.18
C LEU A 87 -5.64 0.77 -9.38
N TYR A 88 -5.59 -0.53 -9.64
CA TYR A 88 -6.40 -1.16 -10.69
C TYR A 88 -7.90 -0.95 -10.46
N LEU A 89 -8.42 -1.32 -9.28
CA LEU A 89 -9.83 -1.15 -8.94
C LEU A 89 -10.28 0.30 -9.11
N GLN A 90 -9.44 1.26 -8.70
CA GLN A 90 -9.78 2.67 -8.89
C GLN A 90 -9.77 3.11 -10.36
N SER A 91 -8.96 2.49 -11.21
CA SER A 91 -8.99 2.75 -12.67
C SER A 91 -10.29 2.32 -13.34
N ILE A 92 -11.05 1.41 -12.72
CA ILE A 92 -12.35 0.88 -13.18
C ILE A 92 -13.52 1.31 -12.28
N SER A 93 -13.37 2.48 -11.65
CA SER A 93 -14.43 3.13 -10.83
C SER A 93 -14.85 2.35 -9.59
N ILE A 94 -13.95 1.54 -9.01
CA ILE A 94 -14.15 0.88 -7.72
C ILE A 94 -13.27 1.57 -6.69
N GLY A 95 -13.90 2.25 -5.73
CA GLY A 95 -13.23 2.95 -4.65
C GLY A 95 -12.64 1.97 -3.64
N THR A 96 -11.46 2.29 -3.08
CA THR A 96 -10.78 1.45 -2.09
C THR A 96 -10.30 2.25 -0.88
N CYS A 97 -10.20 1.60 0.27
CA CYS A 97 -9.56 2.14 1.47
C CYS A 97 -8.98 1.02 2.33
N TRP A 98 -7.68 1.12 2.63
CA TRP A 98 -7.04 0.31 3.65
C TRP A 98 -7.70 0.53 5.02
N VAL A 99 -8.10 -0.55 5.69
CA VAL A 99 -8.80 -0.51 6.99
C VAL A 99 -8.06 -1.36 8.02
N GLY A 100 -7.18 -0.71 8.79
CA GLY A 100 -6.33 -1.38 9.78
C GLY A 100 -7.05 -1.85 11.06
N MET A 101 -8.30 -1.42 11.29
CA MET A 101 -9.07 -1.74 12.50
C MET A 101 -10.21 -2.73 12.26
N ASP A 102 -10.64 -2.88 11.00
CA ASP A 102 -11.71 -3.79 10.63
C ASP A 102 -11.13 -5.21 10.55
N VAL A 103 -11.87 -6.17 11.07
CA VAL A 103 -11.41 -7.57 11.14
C VAL A 103 -12.54 -8.51 10.71
N PRO A 104 -12.25 -9.59 9.97
CA PRO A 104 -13.22 -10.64 9.69
C PRO A 104 -13.83 -11.18 10.98
N LYS A 105 -15.11 -11.56 10.95
CA LYS A 105 -15.76 -12.23 12.09
C LYS A 105 -15.10 -13.57 12.38
N ASN A 106 -14.82 -14.34 11.33
CA ASN A 106 -14.09 -15.60 11.39
C ASN A 106 -12.59 -15.36 11.20
N LYS A 107 -11.98 -14.59 12.09
CA LYS A 107 -10.57 -14.21 11.96
C LYS A 107 -9.63 -15.41 12.20
N SER A 108 -8.82 -15.72 11.19
CA SER A 108 -7.67 -16.63 11.31
C SER A 108 -6.42 -15.93 11.89
N SER A 109 -5.46 -16.73 12.38
CA SER A 109 -4.23 -16.26 13.04
C SER A 109 -3.19 -15.60 12.11
N ASP A 110 -3.36 -15.82 10.81
CA ASP A 110 -2.57 -15.32 9.68
C ASP A 110 -3.20 -14.08 9.02
N PHE A 111 -4.36 -13.61 9.51
CA PHE A 111 -4.95 -12.35 9.05
C PHE A 111 -3.99 -11.17 9.29
N VAL A 112 -3.78 -10.39 8.24
CA VAL A 112 -2.88 -9.23 8.23
C VAL A 112 -3.65 -7.93 8.34
N ILE A 113 -4.52 -7.66 7.38
CA ILE A 113 -5.22 -6.38 7.20
C ILE A 113 -6.40 -6.58 6.24
N ALA A 114 -7.32 -5.62 6.17
CA ALA A 114 -8.38 -5.60 5.18
C ALA A 114 -8.38 -4.32 4.34
N ILE A 115 -8.99 -4.39 3.16
CA ILE A 115 -9.29 -3.26 2.28
C ILE A 115 -10.79 -3.20 2.07
N ALA A 116 -11.40 -2.08 2.43
CA ALA A 116 -12.82 -1.80 2.16
C ALA A 116 -12.97 -1.33 0.70
N PHE A 117 -13.91 -1.88 -0.05
CA PHE A 117 -14.11 -1.53 -1.46
C PHE A 117 -15.59 -1.55 -1.90
N GLY A 118 -15.88 -0.81 -2.97
CA GLY A 118 -17.23 -0.62 -3.49
C GLY A 118 -17.25 0.40 -4.63
N LYS A 119 -18.33 0.49 -5.41
CA LYS A 119 -18.50 1.60 -6.36
C LYS A 119 -18.56 2.93 -5.60
N SER A 120 -17.93 3.96 -6.14
CA SER A 120 -17.83 5.27 -5.49
C SER A 120 -17.61 6.37 -6.52
N ASP A 121 -18.25 7.52 -6.32
CA ASP A 121 -18.03 8.76 -7.07
C ASP A 121 -16.95 9.66 -6.42
N GLU A 122 -16.59 9.41 -5.16
CA GLU A 122 -15.66 10.22 -4.36
C GLU A 122 -14.22 9.65 -4.29
N MET A 123 -13.74 9.14 -5.42
CA MET A 123 -12.48 8.40 -5.50
C MET A 123 -11.26 9.21 -5.99
N THR A 124 -11.48 10.42 -6.51
CA THR A 124 -10.42 11.30 -7.00
C THR A 124 -10.25 12.56 -6.14
N ARG A 125 -9.09 13.20 -6.25
CA ARG A 125 -8.77 14.51 -5.67
C ARG A 125 -7.73 15.21 -6.54
N ASP A 126 -7.76 16.53 -6.51
CA ASP A 126 -6.73 17.36 -7.14
C ASP A 126 -5.37 17.16 -6.46
N LEU A 127 -4.28 17.28 -7.22
CA LEU A 127 -2.92 17.18 -6.70
C LEU A 127 -2.66 18.12 -5.51
N SER A 128 -3.22 19.34 -5.54
CA SER A 128 -3.10 20.33 -4.45
C SER A 128 -3.76 19.89 -3.13
N LYS A 129 -4.66 18.90 -3.17
CA LYS A 129 -5.34 18.34 -1.98
C LYS A 129 -4.54 17.20 -1.35
N PHE A 130 -3.42 16.76 -1.94
CA PHE A 130 -2.53 15.80 -1.30
C PHE A 130 -1.75 16.49 -0.18
N ARG A 131 -2.03 16.09 1.06
CA ARG A 131 -1.22 16.50 2.22
C ARG A 131 -0.04 15.53 2.35
N ARG A 132 1.11 15.90 1.81
CA ARG A 132 2.35 15.11 1.84
C ARG A 132 3.51 15.89 2.44
N LYS A 133 4.50 15.16 2.94
CA LYS A 133 5.81 15.70 3.29
C LYS A 133 6.50 16.18 2.02
N GLU A 134 7.21 17.30 2.11
CA GLU A 134 8.13 17.77 1.07
C GLU A 134 9.15 16.69 0.68
N LEU A 135 9.67 16.72 -0.56
CA LEU A 135 10.64 15.73 -1.04
C LEU A 135 11.88 15.69 -0.13
N SER A 136 12.43 16.86 0.26
CA SER A 136 13.55 16.97 1.22
C SER A 136 13.31 16.34 2.60
N LYS A 137 12.09 15.88 2.93
CA LYS A 137 11.80 15.13 4.16
C LYS A 137 11.72 13.62 3.97
N ILE A 138 11.76 13.14 2.73
CA ILE A 138 11.67 11.72 2.39
C ILE A 138 12.87 11.23 1.57
N CYS A 139 13.85 12.08 1.28
CA CYS A 139 15.09 11.68 0.61
C CYS A 139 16.29 12.54 1.00
N ASP A 140 17.49 12.05 0.68
CA ASP A 140 18.78 12.71 0.92
C ASP A 140 19.03 13.90 -0.02
N TYR A 141 18.56 13.83 -1.27
CA TYR A 141 18.52 14.95 -2.22
C TYR A 141 17.15 14.99 -2.90
N GLU A 142 16.63 16.17 -3.24
CA GLU A 142 15.30 16.24 -3.88
C GLU A 142 15.34 15.64 -5.30
N ASP A 143 14.49 14.64 -5.55
CA ASP A 143 14.32 13.98 -6.85
C ASP A 143 12.84 13.74 -7.14
N GLU A 144 12.35 14.30 -8.25
CA GLU A 144 10.96 14.18 -8.69
C GLU A 144 10.56 12.75 -9.06
N LYS A 145 11.52 11.85 -9.31
CA LYS A 145 11.25 10.41 -9.49
C LYS A 145 10.56 9.79 -8.29
N LEU A 146 10.66 10.40 -7.10
CA LEU A 146 10.04 9.94 -5.86
C LEU A 146 8.60 10.45 -5.66
N ILE A 147 8.07 11.31 -6.54
CA ILE A 147 6.68 11.81 -6.47
C ILE A 147 5.66 10.66 -6.38
N PRO A 148 5.77 9.55 -7.16
CA PRO A 148 4.86 8.42 -7.02
C PRO A 148 4.79 7.87 -5.58
N ALA A 149 5.94 7.57 -4.97
CA ALA A 149 6.00 7.14 -3.58
C ALA A 149 5.50 8.23 -2.61
N GLN A 150 5.83 9.49 -2.85
CA GLN A 150 5.35 10.62 -2.05
C GLN A 150 3.82 10.64 -2.01
N LEU A 151 3.13 10.38 -3.12
CA LEU A 151 1.66 10.41 -3.21
C LEU A 151 0.97 9.16 -2.64
N ALA A 152 1.72 8.09 -2.35
CA ALA A 152 1.22 6.85 -1.77
C ALA A 152 0.41 7.09 -0.47
N PRO A 153 -0.65 6.31 -0.18
CA PRO A 153 -1.33 6.39 1.11
C PRO A 153 -0.43 5.82 2.22
N SER A 154 -0.72 6.17 3.46
CA SER A 154 -0.13 5.47 4.60
C SER A 154 -1.04 5.57 5.82
N ALA A 155 -0.89 4.67 6.78
CA ALA A 155 -1.65 4.71 8.01
C ALA A 155 -1.46 6.06 8.71
N ILE A 156 -2.59 6.69 9.10
CA ILE A 156 -2.65 8.04 9.69
C ILE A 156 -1.81 9.10 8.96
N ASN A 157 -1.56 8.91 7.65
CA ASN A 157 -0.70 9.75 6.82
C ASN A 157 0.73 9.93 7.39
N SER A 158 1.25 8.91 8.07
CA SER A 158 2.59 8.84 8.69
C SER A 158 3.75 9.05 7.70
N GLN A 159 3.58 8.61 6.46
CA GLN A 159 4.55 8.64 5.35
C GLN A 159 5.93 8.16 5.82
N PRO A 160 6.06 6.87 6.19
CA PRO A 160 7.20 6.38 6.94
C PRO A 160 8.40 6.03 6.06
N TRP A 161 8.38 6.34 4.77
CA TRP A 161 9.47 6.04 3.84
C TRP A 161 10.52 7.15 3.80
N TYR A 162 11.76 6.72 3.58
CA TYR A 162 12.91 7.54 3.29
C TYR A 162 13.75 6.86 2.20
N PHE A 163 14.20 7.61 1.21
CA PHE A 163 14.94 7.12 0.05
C PHE A 163 16.34 7.72 0.04
N LYS A 164 17.36 6.89 -0.07
CA LYS A 164 18.75 7.31 -0.25
C LYS A 164 19.17 7.03 -1.68
N HIS A 165 19.76 7.99 -2.37
CA HIS A 165 20.21 7.80 -3.74
C HIS A 165 21.31 6.74 -3.84
N THR A 166 21.26 5.97 -4.93
CA THR A 166 22.31 5.05 -5.37
C THR A 166 22.59 5.30 -6.86
N ASN A 167 23.58 4.62 -7.42
CA ASN A 167 23.90 4.75 -8.85
C ASN A 167 22.77 4.28 -9.78
N GLU A 168 21.94 3.32 -9.34
CA GLU A 168 20.95 2.64 -10.18
C GLU A 168 19.49 2.90 -9.72
N GLY A 169 19.30 3.67 -8.65
CA GLY A 169 17.98 3.90 -8.05
C GLY A 169 18.11 4.34 -6.60
N PHE A 170 17.44 3.65 -5.67
CA PHE A 170 17.35 4.08 -4.27
C PHE A 170 17.48 2.93 -3.27
N ASP A 171 18.25 3.16 -2.20
CA ASP A 171 18.12 2.38 -0.97
C ASP A 171 16.91 2.93 -0.20
N VAL A 172 16.02 2.04 0.25
CA VAL A 172 14.73 2.38 0.84
C VAL A 172 14.73 2.04 2.31
N TYR A 173 14.31 3.00 3.13
CA TYR A 173 14.31 2.91 4.57
C TYR A 173 12.96 3.29 5.15
N GLN A 174 12.59 2.62 6.25
CA GLN A 174 11.47 3.00 7.08
C GLN A 174 11.95 3.88 8.25
N VAL A 175 11.39 5.08 8.37
CA VAL A 175 11.56 6.00 9.49
C VAL A 175 10.99 5.37 10.77
N LYS A 176 11.83 5.22 11.80
CA LYS A 176 11.41 4.73 13.11
C LYS A 176 10.56 5.78 13.79
N GLN A 177 9.31 5.42 14.08
CA GLN A 177 8.40 6.29 14.79
C GLN A 177 8.82 6.44 16.27
N ASN A 178 8.53 7.60 16.85
CA ASN A 178 8.63 7.86 18.28
C ASN A 178 7.80 6.83 19.07
N ILE A 179 8.17 6.58 20.32
CA ILE A 179 7.64 5.49 21.17
C ILE A 179 6.10 5.43 21.16
N LEU A 180 5.43 6.57 21.33
CA LEU A 180 3.97 6.67 21.34
C LEU A 180 3.33 6.21 20.03
N LYS A 181 3.83 6.71 18.89
CA LYS A 181 3.32 6.32 17.56
C LYS A 181 3.70 4.88 17.19
N ARG A 182 4.83 4.39 17.69
CA ARG A 182 5.33 3.04 17.41
C ARG A 182 4.36 1.97 17.91
N GLN A 183 3.76 2.13 19.09
CA GLN A 183 2.80 1.14 19.60
C GLN A 183 1.58 0.96 18.70
N VAL A 184 1.12 2.06 18.08
CA VAL A 184 -0.05 2.04 17.16
C VAL A 184 0.36 1.58 15.75
N LEU A 185 1.47 2.09 15.22
CA LEU A 185 1.85 1.94 13.81
C LEU A 185 2.76 0.75 13.50
N LYS A 186 3.28 0.03 14.51
CA LYS A 186 4.29 -1.03 14.30
C LYS A 186 3.89 -2.06 13.25
N LYS A 187 2.59 -2.39 13.17
CA LYS A 187 2.05 -3.37 12.22
C LYS A 187 1.70 -2.78 10.86
N TRP A 188 1.47 -1.46 10.78
CA TRP A 188 1.00 -0.81 9.55
C TRP A 188 2.13 -0.17 8.75
N ASN A 189 3.14 0.41 9.39
CA ASN A 189 4.23 1.05 8.65
C ASN A 189 4.97 0.10 7.68
N PRO A 190 5.22 -1.18 8.00
CA PRO A 190 5.80 -2.10 7.02
C PRO A 190 4.90 -2.31 5.79
N ILE A 191 3.57 -2.34 5.98
CA ILE A 191 2.60 -2.37 4.89
C ILE A 191 2.68 -1.06 4.09
N ASP A 192 2.77 0.09 4.78
CA ASP A 192 2.93 1.40 4.14
C ASP A 192 4.22 1.49 3.28
N MET A 193 5.30 0.81 3.67
CA MET A 193 6.52 0.70 2.85
C MET A 193 6.25 -0.05 1.55
N GLY A 194 5.55 -1.20 1.64
CA GLY A 194 5.13 -1.96 0.47
C GLY A 194 4.24 -1.14 -0.46
N ILE A 195 3.30 -0.41 0.11
CA ILE A 195 2.40 0.50 -0.58
C ILE A 195 3.20 1.57 -1.36
N ALA A 196 4.22 2.19 -0.76
CA ALA A 196 5.08 3.15 -1.46
C ALA A 196 5.89 2.50 -2.59
N LEU A 197 6.43 1.31 -2.36
CA LEU A 197 7.13 0.52 -3.38
C LEU A 197 6.23 0.15 -4.56
N ALA A 198 4.95 -0.14 -4.32
CA ALA A 198 3.98 -0.39 -5.40
C ALA A 198 3.80 0.83 -6.29
N HIS A 199 3.77 2.04 -5.72
CA HIS A 199 3.69 3.28 -6.51
C HIS A 199 4.94 3.48 -7.38
N MET A 200 6.12 3.17 -6.84
CA MET A 200 7.37 3.19 -7.60
C MET A 200 7.39 2.14 -8.72
N TYR A 201 6.93 0.92 -8.44
CA TYR A 201 6.81 -0.14 -9.43
C TYR A 201 5.85 0.25 -10.55
N VAL A 202 4.62 0.66 -10.22
CA VAL A 202 3.59 1.00 -11.21
C VAL A 202 4.06 2.11 -12.14
N SER A 203 4.77 3.12 -11.62
CA SER A 203 5.32 4.22 -12.43
C SER A 203 6.58 3.86 -13.23
N ASN A 204 7.25 2.74 -12.91
CA ASN A 204 8.53 2.33 -13.52
C ASN A 204 8.55 0.83 -13.92
N GLU A 205 7.40 0.28 -14.32
CA GLU A 205 7.15 -1.17 -14.44
C GLU A 205 8.25 -1.96 -15.18
N LYS A 206 8.78 -1.39 -16.28
CA LYS A 206 9.78 -2.03 -17.14
C LYS A 206 11.19 -2.08 -16.55
N ARG A 207 11.48 -1.26 -15.55
CA ARG A 207 12.83 -1.07 -14.97
C ARG A 207 12.90 -1.41 -13.49
N PHE A 208 11.74 -1.47 -12.84
CA PHE A 208 11.66 -1.72 -11.41
C PHE A 208 12.22 -3.09 -11.05
N GLU A 209 13.30 -3.07 -10.30
CA GLU A 209 13.85 -4.24 -9.61
C GLU A 209 13.87 -3.94 -8.11
N PHE A 210 13.62 -4.94 -7.28
CA PHE A 210 13.73 -4.85 -5.83
C PHE A 210 14.67 -5.94 -5.32
N GLU A 211 15.61 -5.55 -4.46
CA GLU A 211 16.54 -6.49 -3.83
C GLU A 211 16.78 -6.14 -2.36
N ILE A 212 17.07 -7.15 -1.54
CA ILE A 212 17.55 -6.94 -0.17
C ILE A 212 19.06 -7.16 -0.18
N LYS A 213 19.81 -6.07 -0.24
CA LYS A 213 21.28 -6.11 -0.19
C LYS A 213 21.77 -6.64 1.17
N ALA A 214 22.83 -7.46 1.13
CA ALA A 214 23.52 -7.91 2.33
C ALA A 214 24.28 -6.77 3.04
N ASN A 215 24.79 -5.81 2.26
CA ASN A 215 25.51 -4.63 2.74
C ASN A 215 24.75 -3.38 2.32
N PHE A 216 24.47 -2.51 3.29
CA PHE A 216 23.76 -1.24 3.09
C PHE A 216 24.24 -0.24 4.14
N ASP A 217 24.10 1.05 3.83
CA ASP A 217 24.47 2.10 4.77
C ASP A 217 23.41 2.21 5.88
N SER A 218 23.85 2.14 7.13
CA SER A 218 22.96 2.38 8.26
C SER A 218 22.65 3.87 8.39
N ILE A 219 21.38 4.21 8.59
CA ILE A 219 20.94 5.58 8.86
C ILE A 219 20.28 5.61 10.24
N GLU A 220 20.77 6.49 11.12
CA GLU A 220 20.20 6.64 12.46
C GLU A 220 18.70 6.96 12.38
N GLY A 221 17.91 6.38 13.28
CA GLY A 221 16.46 6.57 13.27
C GLY A 221 15.73 5.85 12.13
N HIS A 222 16.41 5.04 11.33
CA HIS A 222 15.79 4.33 10.21
C HIS A 222 16.02 2.81 10.29
N THR A 223 15.20 2.06 9.56
CA THR A 223 15.32 0.62 9.34
C THR A 223 15.38 0.38 7.84
N TYR A 224 16.44 -0.27 7.35
CA TYR A 224 16.56 -0.63 5.94
C TYR A 224 15.47 -1.64 5.54
N ILE A 225 14.87 -1.43 4.37
CA ILE A 225 13.81 -2.30 3.83
C ILE A 225 14.31 -3.07 2.60
N GLY A 226 15.12 -2.43 1.77
CA GLY A 226 15.64 -3.00 0.53
C GLY A 226 16.09 -1.89 -0.41
N SER A 227 16.48 -2.25 -1.62
CA SER A 227 16.88 -1.34 -2.68
C SER A 227 15.98 -1.49 -3.88
N ILE A 228 15.74 -0.39 -4.58
CA ILE A 228 15.06 -0.40 -5.87
C ILE A 228 15.96 0.15 -6.97
N LYS A 229 15.82 -0.40 -8.19
CA LYS A 229 16.39 0.14 -9.42
C LYS A 229 15.27 0.63 -10.33
N ILE A 230 15.39 1.80 -10.96
CA ILE A 230 14.37 2.40 -11.85
C ILE A 230 14.96 3.26 -12.97
#